data_AF-A0A5A7ZPH7-F1
#
_entry.id   AF-A0A5A7ZPH7-F1
#
_cell.length_a   1.000
_cell.length_b   1.000
_cell.length_c   1.000
_cell.angle_alpha   90.00
_cell.angle_beta   90.00
_cell.angle_gamma   90.00
#
_symmetry.space_group_name_H-M   'P 1'
#
loop_
_entity.id
_entity.type
_entity.pdbx_description
1 polymer ?
#
loop_
_entity_poly.entity_id
_entity_poly.type
_entity_poly.pdbx_seq_one_letter_code
_entity_poly.pdbx_strand_id
1 'polypeptide(L)'
;MNRAAANSKSTDEIYVTGDVVVGEEGDVQQGIYDLEITGGSGNITGTREAVRTLFINYIGSAPGSGLDYPSKIRLILFRGDVLKFSNISKIKFTAVPAKVQMSNELGIGEYIVGRDIKPGTYKLSSNANMNPELTSSGWSINILDTSTGKTIEQRYNPGNMDVAVKLEEGQIVSTKFDNTDRSMSSDEARLIFTELNQ
;
A
#
# COMPACT_ATOMS: atom_id res chain seq x y z
N MET A 1 14.88 4.07 7.02
CA MET A 1 14.06 3.87 5.81
C MET A 1 14.04 5.06 4.84
N ASN A 2 14.18 6.32 5.27
CA ASN A 2 14.26 7.48 4.34
C ASN A 2 15.35 7.38 3.25
N ARG A 3 16.45 6.63 3.48
CA ARG A 3 17.46 6.35 2.42
C ARG A 3 16.90 5.54 1.24
N ALA A 4 15.85 4.74 1.42
CA ALA A 4 15.24 3.98 0.33
C ALA A 4 14.62 4.91 -0.71
N ALA A 5 13.93 5.97 -0.28
CA ALA A 5 13.33 6.96 -1.18
C ALA A 5 14.39 7.77 -1.96
N ALA A 6 15.56 8.00 -1.37
CA ALA A 6 16.64 8.76 -2.02
C ALA A 6 17.23 8.06 -3.27
N ASN A 7 17.08 6.73 -3.35
CA ASN A 7 17.59 5.92 -4.46
C ASN A 7 16.48 5.45 -5.41
N SER A 8 15.24 5.93 -5.22
CA SER A 8 14.12 5.50 -6.05
C SER A 8 14.23 6.10 -7.45
N LYS A 9 14.05 5.27 -8.49
CA LYS A 9 14.10 5.70 -9.89
C LYS A 9 12.89 5.17 -10.63
N SER A 10 12.08 6.08 -11.18
CA SER A 10 10.92 5.68 -11.97
C SER A 10 11.32 4.82 -13.16
N THR A 11 10.46 3.88 -13.51
CA THR A 11 10.61 3.05 -14.70
C THR A 11 9.80 3.64 -15.85
N ASP A 12 10.16 3.26 -17.07
CA ASP A 12 9.20 3.26 -18.17
C ASP A 12 8.15 2.17 -17.94
N GLU A 13 7.15 2.08 -18.82
CA GLU A 13 6.18 0.97 -18.78
C GLU A 13 6.90 -0.36 -19.00
N ILE A 14 6.62 -1.33 -18.13
CA ILE A 14 7.16 -2.68 -18.17
C ILE A 14 6.07 -3.61 -18.69
N TYR A 15 6.39 -4.37 -19.74
CA TYR A 15 5.59 -5.52 -20.15
C TYR A 15 5.94 -6.70 -19.26
N VAL A 16 4.96 -7.18 -18.52
CA VAL A 16 5.15 -8.30 -17.58
C VAL A 16 5.22 -9.60 -18.37
N THR A 17 6.42 -10.15 -18.51
CA THR A 17 6.67 -11.46 -19.15
C THR A 17 7.23 -12.51 -18.18
N GLY A 18 7.39 -12.15 -16.90
CA GLY A 18 7.96 -12.99 -15.87
C GLY A 18 7.97 -12.29 -14.50
N ASP A 19 8.76 -12.82 -13.59
CA ASP A 19 9.00 -12.21 -12.28
C ASP A 19 9.72 -10.86 -12.45
N VAL A 20 9.35 -9.87 -11.63
CA VAL A 20 9.97 -8.55 -11.58
C VAL A 20 10.93 -8.52 -10.39
N VAL A 21 12.22 -8.34 -10.66
CA VAL A 21 13.28 -8.40 -9.65
C VAL A 21 13.72 -7.01 -9.24
N VAL A 22 13.80 -6.76 -7.94
CA VAL A 22 14.22 -5.48 -7.37
C VAL A 22 15.72 -5.46 -7.13
N GLY A 23 16.45 -4.54 -7.77
CA GLY A 23 17.90 -4.41 -7.60
C GLY A 23 18.52 -3.38 -8.54
N GLU A 24 19.83 -3.12 -8.39
CA GLU A 24 20.56 -2.21 -9.30
C GLU A 24 20.56 -2.68 -10.75
N GLU A 25 20.68 -4.00 -10.95
CA GLU A 25 20.62 -4.68 -12.24
C GLU A 25 19.24 -5.32 -12.51
N GLY A 26 18.27 -5.09 -11.63
CA GLY A 26 16.91 -5.62 -11.75
C GLY A 26 16.00 -4.75 -12.63
N ASP A 27 14.76 -5.18 -12.79
CA ASP A 27 13.73 -4.46 -13.54
C ASP A 27 13.34 -3.12 -12.90
N VAL A 28 13.47 -3.04 -11.57
CA VAL A 28 13.22 -1.83 -10.78
C VAL A 28 14.25 -1.72 -9.66
N GLN A 29 14.69 -0.51 -9.35
CA GLN A 29 15.61 -0.30 -8.22
C GLN A 29 14.87 -0.38 -6.88
N GLN A 30 15.58 -0.70 -5.81
CA GLN A 30 15.04 -0.57 -4.44
C GLN A 30 14.55 0.86 -4.18
N GLY A 31 13.43 1.03 -3.47
CA GLY A 31 12.85 2.36 -3.29
C GLY A 31 11.41 2.38 -2.80
N ILE A 32 10.79 3.55 -2.86
CA ILE A 32 9.37 3.73 -2.57
C ILE A 32 8.70 4.18 -3.86
N TYR A 33 7.68 3.45 -4.28
CA TYR A 33 7.03 3.63 -5.57
C TYR A 33 5.52 3.66 -5.43
N ASP A 34 4.88 4.47 -6.25
CA ASP A 34 3.50 4.21 -6.64
C ASP A 34 3.56 3.25 -7.83
N LEU A 35 3.17 1.99 -7.61
CA LEU A 35 2.98 0.98 -8.64
C LEU A 35 1.65 1.26 -9.35
N GLU A 36 1.72 1.47 -10.66
CA GLU A 36 0.57 1.67 -11.52
C GLU A 36 0.34 0.41 -12.36
N ILE A 37 -0.86 -0.17 -12.31
CA ILE A 37 -1.30 -1.22 -13.23
C ILE A 37 -1.84 -0.52 -14.49
N THR A 38 -1.20 -0.75 -15.64
CA THR A 38 -1.58 -0.09 -16.91
C THR A 38 -2.13 -1.05 -17.95
N GLY A 39 -2.07 -2.36 -17.69
CA GLY A 39 -2.73 -3.37 -18.53
C GLY A 39 -3.07 -4.65 -17.77
N GLY A 40 -4.31 -5.13 -17.94
CA GLY A 40 -4.83 -6.34 -17.29
C GLY A 40 -5.35 -6.11 -15.88
N SER A 41 -5.69 -7.20 -15.19
CA SER A 41 -6.22 -7.18 -13.83
C SER A 41 -5.97 -8.52 -13.15
N GLY A 42 -5.50 -8.51 -11.91
CA GLY A 42 -5.29 -9.74 -11.16
C GLY A 42 -4.40 -9.57 -9.94
N ASN A 43 -3.74 -10.66 -9.55
CA ASN A 43 -3.00 -10.75 -8.30
C ASN A 43 -1.57 -10.23 -8.45
N ILE A 44 -1.13 -9.51 -7.43
CA ILE A 44 0.24 -9.04 -7.24
C ILE A 44 0.74 -9.70 -5.96
N THR A 45 1.66 -10.65 -6.09
CA THR A 45 2.29 -11.31 -4.95
C THR A 45 3.80 -11.06 -4.99
N GLY A 46 4.50 -11.40 -3.92
CA GLY A 46 5.96 -11.30 -3.95
C GLY A 46 6.63 -11.86 -2.72
N THR A 47 7.93 -12.09 -2.86
CA THR A 47 8.82 -12.46 -1.75
C THR A 47 9.65 -11.26 -1.36
N ARG A 48 9.82 -11.08 -0.04
CA ARG A 48 10.69 -10.05 0.52
C ARG A 48 12.04 -10.63 0.87
N GLU A 49 13.13 -10.00 0.44
CA GLU A 49 14.46 -10.39 0.89
C GLU A 49 14.73 -9.81 2.29
N ALA A 50 14.37 -8.55 2.50
CA ALA A 50 14.44 -7.86 3.79
C ALA A 50 13.04 -7.61 4.36
N VAL A 51 12.91 -7.58 5.70
CA VAL A 51 11.62 -7.33 6.38
C VAL A 51 10.56 -8.38 5.98
N ARG A 52 10.89 -9.67 6.18
CA ARG A 52 10.08 -10.82 5.71
C ARG A 52 8.66 -10.92 6.29
N THR A 53 8.36 -10.16 7.34
CA THR A 53 7.01 -10.06 7.92
C THR A 53 6.09 -9.12 7.13
N LEU A 54 6.62 -8.29 6.22
CA LEU A 54 5.85 -7.44 5.32
C LEU A 54 5.44 -8.24 4.07
N PHE A 55 4.14 -8.34 3.79
CA PHE A 55 3.65 -9.17 2.69
C PHE A 55 3.21 -8.35 1.47
N ILE A 56 3.70 -8.72 0.29
CA ILE A 56 3.14 -8.26 -0.99
C ILE A 56 2.01 -9.22 -1.35
N ASN A 57 0.77 -8.76 -1.19
CA ASN A 57 -0.40 -9.52 -1.60
C ASN A 57 -1.54 -8.55 -1.91
N TYR A 58 -1.66 -8.15 -3.16
CA TYR A 58 -2.67 -7.19 -3.60
C TYR A 58 -3.43 -7.74 -4.81
N ILE A 59 -4.61 -7.18 -5.03
CA ILE A 59 -5.33 -7.32 -6.30
C ILE A 59 -5.34 -5.93 -6.93
N GLY A 60 -5.00 -5.84 -8.20
CA GLY A 60 -4.94 -4.58 -8.93
C GLY A 60 -5.54 -4.71 -10.32
N SER A 61 -5.90 -3.56 -10.90
CA SER A 61 -6.47 -3.52 -12.24
C SER A 61 -6.09 -2.24 -12.98
N ALA A 62 -5.89 -2.36 -14.29
CA ALA A 62 -5.79 -1.19 -15.16
C ALA A 62 -7.11 -0.40 -15.16
N PRO A 63 -7.06 0.94 -15.32
CA PRO A 63 -8.25 1.76 -15.49
C PRO A 63 -9.12 1.26 -16.65
N GLY A 64 -10.45 1.29 -16.48
CA GLY A 64 -11.40 0.90 -17.53
C GLY A 64 -11.61 -0.61 -17.71
N SER A 65 -11.09 -1.46 -16.82
CA SER A 65 -11.34 -2.91 -16.84
C SER A 65 -12.76 -3.33 -16.47
N GLY A 66 -13.56 -2.42 -15.90
CA GLY A 66 -14.87 -2.72 -15.32
C GLY A 66 -14.80 -3.38 -13.94
N LEU A 67 -13.61 -3.45 -13.33
CA LEU A 67 -13.38 -3.93 -11.96
C LEU A 67 -12.95 -2.77 -11.07
N ASP A 68 -13.45 -2.73 -9.85
CA ASP A 68 -13.15 -1.65 -8.89
C ASP A 68 -11.90 -1.94 -8.05
N TYR A 69 -10.91 -2.66 -8.60
CA TYR A 69 -9.61 -2.86 -7.95
C TYR A 69 -8.72 -1.63 -8.13
N PRO A 70 -7.82 -1.32 -7.18
CA PRO A 70 -6.93 -0.18 -7.32
C PRO A 70 -6.05 -0.33 -8.56
N SER A 71 -5.90 0.76 -9.31
CA SER A 71 -4.89 0.85 -10.36
C SER A 71 -3.56 1.40 -9.85
N LYS A 72 -3.53 1.95 -8.63
CA LYS A 72 -2.33 2.50 -8.00
C LYS A 72 -2.16 1.97 -6.58
N ILE A 73 -0.99 1.40 -6.29
CA ILE A 73 -0.65 0.84 -4.98
C ILE A 73 0.73 1.37 -4.57
N ARG A 74 0.84 1.97 -3.38
CA ARG A 74 2.15 2.37 -2.86
C ARG A 74 2.91 1.15 -2.33
N LEU A 75 4.14 0.95 -2.77
CA LEU A 75 5.02 -0.13 -2.33
C LEU A 75 6.37 0.41 -1.86
N ILE A 76 6.88 -0.16 -0.77
CA ILE A 76 8.27 -0.03 -0.35
C ILE A 76 8.98 -1.29 -0.84
N LEU A 77 9.94 -1.16 -1.75
CA LEU A 77 10.67 -2.27 -2.37
C LEU A 77 12.10 -2.33 -1.86
N PHE A 78 12.52 -3.51 -1.40
CA PHE A 78 13.88 -3.79 -0.94
C PHE A 78 14.67 -4.53 -2.02
N ARG A 79 16.00 -4.35 -2.02
CA ARG A 79 16.88 -5.10 -2.93
C ARG A 79 16.69 -6.61 -2.68
N GLY A 80 16.51 -7.36 -3.74
CA GLY A 80 16.27 -8.80 -3.71
C GLY A 80 14.78 -9.17 -3.62
N ASP A 81 13.88 -8.21 -3.46
CA ASP A 81 12.45 -8.50 -3.58
C ASP A 81 12.13 -9.01 -4.98
N VAL A 82 11.17 -9.93 -5.06
CA VAL A 82 10.68 -10.49 -6.32
C VAL A 82 9.18 -10.37 -6.35
N LEU A 83 8.64 -9.66 -7.34
CA LEU A 83 7.21 -9.47 -7.53
C LEU A 83 6.71 -10.39 -8.65
N LYS A 84 5.52 -10.93 -8.45
CA LYS A 84 4.82 -11.81 -9.38
C LYS A 84 3.46 -11.24 -9.69
N PHE A 85 3.13 -11.24 -10.97
CA PHE A 85 1.94 -10.62 -11.52
C PHE A 85 1.15 -11.67 -12.30
N SER A 86 -0.08 -11.94 -11.86
CA SER A 86 -0.99 -12.86 -12.54
C SER A 86 -2.08 -12.07 -13.24
N ASN A 87 -2.29 -12.31 -14.55
CA ASN A 87 -3.27 -11.61 -15.40
C ASN A 87 -3.08 -10.08 -15.50
N ILE A 88 -1.92 -9.57 -15.10
CA ILE A 88 -1.48 -8.19 -15.30
C ILE A 88 -0.37 -8.22 -16.35
N SER A 89 -0.57 -7.53 -17.46
CA SER A 89 0.33 -7.53 -18.60
C SER A 89 1.27 -6.34 -18.64
N LYS A 90 0.89 -5.22 -18.01
CA LYS A 90 1.70 -4.00 -18.00
C LYS A 90 1.62 -3.26 -16.68
N ILE A 91 2.77 -2.75 -16.25
CA ILE A 91 2.92 -1.99 -15.02
C ILE A 91 3.89 -0.82 -15.21
N LYS A 92 3.86 0.13 -14.29
CA LYS A 92 4.85 1.20 -14.20
C LYS A 92 5.14 1.52 -12.73
N PHE A 93 6.40 1.70 -12.38
CA PHE A 93 6.80 2.19 -11.07
C PHE A 93 7.14 3.67 -11.15
N THR A 94 6.36 4.50 -10.47
CA THR A 94 6.65 5.94 -10.33
C THR A 94 7.30 6.18 -8.98
N ALA A 95 8.55 6.67 -8.97
CA ALA A 95 9.30 6.92 -7.75
C ALA A 95 8.64 8.01 -6.90
N VAL A 96 8.46 7.74 -5.62
CA VAL A 96 7.96 8.71 -4.65
C VAL A 96 9.14 9.58 -4.18
N PRO A 97 9.02 10.92 -4.19
CA PRO A 97 10.10 11.81 -3.77
C PRO A 97 10.62 11.52 -2.35
N ALA A 98 11.90 11.79 -2.10
CA ALA A 98 12.51 11.59 -0.79
C ALA A 98 11.84 12.43 0.32
N LYS A 99 11.40 13.65 -0.02
CA LYS A 99 10.59 14.50 0.84
C LYS A 99 9.17 14.51 0.31
N VAL A 100 8.23 14.05 1.14
CA VAL A 100 6.80 14.14 0.88
C VAL A 100 6.14 14.99 1.94
N GLN A 101 5.01 15.58 1.61
CA GLN A 101 4.14 16.16 2.62
C GLN A 101 3.47 15.02 3.39
N MET A 102 3.58 15.05 4.72
CA MET A 102 2.85 14.09 5.55
C MET A 102 1.35 14.29 5.38
N SER A 103 0.61 13.19 5.39
CA SER A 103 -0.84 13.14 5.24
C SER A 103 -1.46 12.31 6.36
N ASN A 104 -2.62 12.74 6.83
CA ASN A 104 -3.49 11.95 7.69
C ASN A 104 -4.50 11.12 6.88
N GLU A 105 -4.38 11.12 5.55
CA GLU A 105 -5.20 10.34 4.64
C GLU A 105 -4.30 9.42 3.82
N LEU A 106 -4.44 8.12 4.01
CA LEU A 106 -3.64 7.10 3.34
C LEU A 106 -4.53 6.32 2.36
N GLY A 107 -4.02 6.07 1.15
CA GLY A 107 -4.65 5.17 0.18
C GLY A 107 -4.29 3.72 0.45
N ILE A 108 -4.33 2.88 -0.59
CA ILE A 108 -3.91 1.47 -0.53
C ILE A 108 -2.39 1.37 -0.75
N GLY A 109 -1.69 0.66 0.14
CA GLY A 109 -0.26 0.43 0.01
C GLY A 109 0.50 0.49 1.33
N GLU A 110 1.78 0.85 1.25
CA GLU A 110 2.75 0.83 2.35
C GLU A 110 3.31 2.24 2.62
N TYR A 111 3.30 2.66 3.88
CA TYR A 111 3.64 4.02 4.33
C TYR A 111 4.58 3.99 5.53
N ILE A 112 5.46 4.99 5.66
CA ILE A 112 6.41 5.08 6.78
C ILE A 112 5.97 6.17 7.75
N VAL A 113 5.79 5.80 9.02
CA VAL A 113 5.53 6.77 10.10
C VAL A 113 6.78 7.62 10.33
N GLY A 114 6.60 8.94 10.43
CA GLY A 114 7.70 9.92 10.45
C GLY A 114 8.12 10.42 9.07
N ARG A 115 7.55 9.86 7.99
CA ARG A 115 7.75 10.33 6.61
C ARG A 115 6.44 10.64 5.91
N ASP A 116 5.56 9.65 5.81
CA ASP A 116 4.28 9.72 5.08
C ASP A 116 3.15 10.18 6.00
N ILE A 117 3.20 9.83 7.28
CA ILE A 117 2.26 10.24 8.33
C ILE A 117 3.05 10.54 9.60
N LYS A 118 2.58 11.50 10.40
CA LYS A 118 3.22 11.87 11.67
C LYS A 118 3.03 10.74 12.72
N PRO A 119 3.97 10.53 13.67
CA PRO A 119 3.71 9.70 14.84
C PRO A 119 2.59 10.27 15.70
N GLY A 120 1.78 9.40 16.28
CA GLY A 120 0.64 9.80 17.11
C GLY A 120 -0.35 8.69 17.39
N THR A 121 -1.39 9.01 18.14
CA THR A 121 -2.54 8.13 18.36
C THR A 121 -3.70 8.67 17.55
N TYR A 122 -4.36 7.79 16.79
CA TYR A 122 -5.36 8.19 15.80
C TYR A 122 -6.63 7.37 15.93
N LYS A 123 -7.78 8.02 15.76
CA LYS A 123 -9.05 7.36 15.47
C LYS A 123 -9.20 7.22 13.96
N LEU A 124 -9.60 6.04 13.51
CA LEU A 124 -9.77 5.72 12.10
C LEU A 124 -11.17 6.09 11.61
N SER A 125 -11.23 6.63 10.40
CA SER A 125 -12.45 6.75 9.58
C SER A 125 -12.10 6.55 8.10
N SER A 126 -13.08 6.60 7.19
CA SER A 126 -12.82 6.54 5.75
C SER A 126 -13.75 7.47 4.98
N ASN A 127 -13.28 7.95 3.83
CA ASN A 127 -14.14 8.62 2.85
C ASN A 127 -14.92 7.62 1.98
N ALA A 128 -14.54 6.34 1.98
CA ALA A 128 -15.15 5.31 1.16
C ALA A 128 -16.37 4.74 1.87
N ASN A 129 -17.45 4.56 1.13
CA ASN A 129 -18.62 3.86 1.62
C ASN A 129 -18.28 2.37 1.78
N MET A 130 -18.80 1.76 2.84
CA MET A 130 -18.68 0.33 3.08
C MET A 130 -20.08 -0.25 3.22
N ASN A 131 -20.36 -1.33 2.49
CA ASN A 131 -21.66 -1.98 2.54
C ASN A 131 -21.92 -2.51 3.97
N PRO A 132 -22.95 -2.02 4.68
CA PRO A 132 -23.20 -2.39 6.08
C PRO A 132 -23.50 -3.88 6.28
N GLU A 133 -23.92 -4.60 5.24
CA GLU A 133 -24.16 -6.05 5.30
C GLU A 133 -22.87 -6.88 5.21
N LEU A 134 -21.78 -6.31 4.68
CA LEU A 134 -20.49 -6.97 4.52
C LEU A 134 -19.56 -6.60 5.68
N THR A 135 -19.88 -7.09 6.87
CA THR A 135 -19.22 -6.71 8.14
C THR A 135 -17.76 -7.11 8.25
N SER A 136 -17.24 -7.98 7.36
CA SER A 136 -15.83 -8.36 7.29
C SER A 136 -15.03 -7.57 6.23
N SER A 137 -15.71 -6.89 5.30
CA SER A 137 -15.10 -6.15 4.19
C SER A 137 -14.88 -4.68 4.54
N GLY A 138 -13.79 -4.10 4.05
CA GLY A 138 -13.40 -2.73 4.34
C GLY A 138 -11.89 -2.61 4.43
N TRP A 139 -11.41 -1.85 5.41
CA TRP A 139 -9.99 -1.62 5.57
C TRP A 139 -9.32 -2.68 6.44
N SER A 140 -8.23 -3.23 5.92
CA SER A 140 -7.25 -4.00 6.69
C SER A 140 -6.00 -3.17 6.89
N ILE A 141 -5.54 -3.07 8.13
CA ILE A 141 -4.39 -2.28 8.55
C ILE A 141 -3.40 -3.20 9.24
N ASN A 142 -2.14 -3.14 8.82
CA ASN A 142 -1.02 -3.83 9.46
C ASN A 142 0.05 -2.79 9.81
N ILE A 143 0.45 -2.75 11.07
CA ILE A 143 1.48 -1.84 11.59
C ILE A 143 2.66 -2.68 12.04
N LEU A 144 3.78 -2.52 11.35
CA LEU A 144 5.01 -3.26 11.57
C LEU A 144 6.06 -2.37 12.22
N ASP A 145 6.53 -2.78 13.38
CA ASP A 145 7.78 -2.28 13.96
C ASP A 145 8.96 -3.07 13.38
N THR A 146 9.73 -2.41 12.52
CA THR A 146 10.87 -3.05 11.84
C THR A 146 12.06 -3.33 12.76
N SER A 147 12.10 -2.72 13.95
CA SER A 147 13.18 -2.94 14.93
C SER A 147 12.95 -4.20 15.77
N THR A 148 11.69 -4.53 16.06
CA THR A 148 11.31 -5.69 16.86
C THR A 148 10.70 -6.83 16.05
N GLY A 149 10.27 -6.56 14.80
CA GLY A 149 9.49 -7.48 13.98
C GLY A 149 8.03 -7.64 14.44
N LYS A 150 7.62 -6.91 15.49
CA LYS A 150 6.26 -7.00 16.02
C LYS A 150 5.27 -6.38 15.05
N THR A 151 4.17 -7.09 14.86
CA THR A 151 3.08 -6.70 13.98
C THR A 151 1.80 -6.49 14.78
N ILE A 152 1.07 -5.42 14.48
CA ILE A 152 -0.29 -5.18 14.98
C ILE A 152 -1.22 -5.18 13.77
N GLU A 153 -2.26 -6.00 13.81
CA GLU A 153 -3.30 -6.04 12.78
C GLU A 153 -4.59 -5.43 13.31
N GLN A 154 -5.23 -4.59 12.50
CA GLN A 154 -6.52 -3.97 12.79
C GLN A 154 -7.43 -4.02 11.56
N ARG A 155 -8.74 -4.01 11.80
CA ARG A 155 -9.75 -3.89 10.75
C ARG A 155 -10.69 -2.76 11.07
N TYR A 156 -10.88 -1.87 10.10
CA TYR A 156 -11.89 -0.82 10.13
C TYR A 156 -12.92 -1.15 9.06
N ASN A 157 -14.10 -1.60 9.49
CA ASN A 157 -15.16 -2.11 8.63
C ASN A 157 -16.53 -1.92 9.31
N PRO A 158 -17.66 -2.21 8.65
CA PRO A 158 -18.99 -2.00 9.24
C PRO A 158 -19.23 -2.80 10.53
N GLY A 159 -18.54 -3.93 10.73
CA GLY A 159 -18.59 -4.69 11.99
C GLY A 159 -17.76 -4.10 13.13
N ASN A 160 -16.82 -3.19 12.81
CA ASN A 160 -15.90 -2.57 13.76
C ASN A 160 -15.47 -1.17 13.28
N MET A 161 -16.30 -0.16 13.58
CA MET A 161 -16.08 1.23 13.15
C MET A 161 -15.44 2.12 14.25
N ASP A 162 -15.29 1.61 15.48
CA ASP A 162 -14.64 2.37 16.57
C ASP A 162 -13.22 1.84 16.81
N VAL A 163 -12.32 2.22 15.90
CA VAL A 163 -10.94 1.72 15.88
C VAL A 163 -9.98 2.87 16.11
N ALA A 164 -9.03 2.66 17.02
CA ALA A 164 -7.91 3.56 17.23
C ALA A 164 -6.58 2.80 17.09
N VAL A 165 -5.56 3.50 16.61
CA VAL A 165 -4.21 2.98 16.44
C VAL A 165 -3.18 3.94 17.00
N LYS A 166 -2.06 3.40 17.49
CA LYS A 166 -0.88 4.17 17.85
C LYS A 166 0.19 3.93 16.79
N LEU A 167 0.73 5.01 16.23
CA LEU A 167 1.78 5.01 15.23
C LEU A 167 3.05 5.59 15.85
N GLU A 168 4.13 4.83 15.79
CA GLU A 168 5.44 5.20 16.32
C GLU A 168 6.44 5.44 15.19
N GLU A 169 7.39 6.36 15.42
CA GLU A 169 8.39 6.76 14.42
C GLU A 169 9.09 5.54 13.80
N GLY A 170 9.15 5.51 12.47
CA GLY A 170 9.82 4.45 11.72
C GLY A 170 9.03 3.14 11.58
N GLN A 171 7.80 3.03 12.10
CA GLN A 171 6.92 1.92 11.77
C GLN A 171 6.48 1.97 10.30
N ILE A 172 6.18 0.80 9.73
CA ILE A 172 5.53 0.68 8.41
C ILE A 172 4.04 0.44 8.64
N VAL A 173 3.19 1.24 8.00
CA VAL A 173 1.74 1.05 7.96
C VAL A 173 1.37 0.52 6.58
N SER A 174 0.81 -0.68 6.53
CA SER A 174 0.24 -1.27 5.33
C SER A 174 -1.28 -1.22 5.38
N THR A 175 -1.90 -0.70 4.33
CA THR A 175 -3.34 -0.55 4.18
C THR A 175 -3.83 -1.29 2.95
N LYS A 176 -4.94 -2.00 3.11
CA LYS A 176 -5.71 -2.61 2.01
C LYS A 176 -7.17 -2.27 2.19
N PHE A 177 -7.88 -2.14 1.08
CA PHE A 177 -9.32 -1.86 1.09
C PHE A 177 -10.03 -2.85 0.17
N ASP A 178 -10.96 -3.61 0.75
CA ASP A 178 -11.91 -4.41 0.00
C ASP A 178 -13.10 -3.52 -0.37
N ASN A 179 -13.06 -2.96 -1.59
CA ASN A 179 -14.09 -2.05 -2.04
C ASN A 179 -15.42 -2.77 -2.23
N THR A 180 -16.47 -2.25 -1.57
CA THR A 180 -17.84 -2.80 -1.61
C THR A 180 -18.83 -1.83 -2.25
N ASP A 181 -18.37 -0.64 -2.67
CA ASP A 181 -19.15 0.38 -3.34
C ASP A 181 -18.54 0.70 -4.72
N ARG A 182 -19.26 0.30 -5.77
CA ARG A 182 -18.84 0.51 -7.16
C ARG A 182 -19.00 1.94 -7.64
N SER A 183 -19.57 2.84 -6.84
CA SER A 183 -19.72 4.25 -7.18
C SER A 183 -18.44 5.06 -6.96
N MET A 184 -17.46 4.51 -6.22
CA MET A 184 -16.16 5.12 -5.94
C MET A 184 -15.02 4.22 -6.40
N SER A 185 -14.00 4.81 -7.03
CA SER A 185 -12.79 4.07 -7.37
C SER A 185 -11.99 3.72 -6.11
N SER A 186 -11.42 2.51 -6.06
CA SER A 186 -10.46 2.14 -5.02
C SER A 186 -9.24 3.06 -4.95
N ASP A 187 -8.89 3.75 -6.05
CA ASP A 187 -7.79 4.72 -6.06
C ASP A 187 -8.14 6.03 -5.33
N GLU A 188 -9.42 6.31 -5.13
CA GLU A 188 -9.94 7.50 -4.42
C GLU A 188 -10.25 7.21 -2.95
N ALA A 189 -10.35 5.92 -2.58
CA ALA A 189 -10.56 5.49 -1.21
C ALA A 189 -9.37 5.92 -0.32
N ARG A 190 -9.70 6.51 0.83
CA ARG A 190 -8.75 6.97 1.85
C ARG A 190 -9.16 6.44 3.22
N LEU A 191 -8.20 5.90 3.94
CA LEU A 191 -8.26 5.70 5.38
C LEU A 191 -7.77 6.98 6.05
N ILE A 192 -8.61 7.56 6.90
CA ILE A 192 -8.43 8.85 7.53
C ILE A 192 -8.00 8.63 8.99
N PHE A 193 -6.92 9.29 9.39
CA PHE A 193 -6.29 9.21 10.70
C PHE A 193 -6.53 10.52 11.44
N THR A 194 -7.57 10.58 12.26
CA THR A 194 -7.87 11.77 13.06
C THR A 194 -7.09 11.70 14.38
N GLU A 195 -6.20 12.68 14.65
CA GLU A 195 -5.43 12.71 15.90
C GLU A 195 -6.37 12.65 17.12
N LEU A 196 -6.14 11.70 18.01
CA LEU A 196 -6.76 11.67 19.32
C LEU A 196 -5.91 12.51 20.25
N ASN A 197 -6.38 13.72 20.53
CA ASN A 197 -5.81 14.53 21.61
C ASN A 197 -6.12 13.81 22.93
N GLN A 198 -5.08 13.27 23.55
CA GLN A 198 -5.13 12.80 24.94
C GLN A 198 -4.82 13.96 25.88
#